data_AF-A0A0F9K259-F1
#
_entry.id   AF-A0A0F9K259-F1
#
_cell.length_a   1.000
_cell.length_b   1.000
_cell.length_c   1.000
_cell.angle_alpha   90.00
_cell.angle_beta   90.00
_cell.angle_gamma   90.00
#
_symmetry.space_group_name_H-M   'P 1'
#
loop_
_entity.id
_entity.type
_entity.pdbx_description
1 polymer ?
#
loop_
_entity_poly.entity_id
_entity_poly.type
_entity_poly.pdbx_seq_one_letter_code
_entity_poly.pdbx_strand_id
1 'polypeptide(L)'
;MFQESRKKPRYWVLLIWFVFYIIFWIIVIGIIQGLFRPTVPVALSRMVPLNDLYQEIGFIFIVILPLSAVFGVCIGGYLITPLILIIHKKFFGLKKYYGIQPESSSDKTRIMTKAFFPVLMAINLSSLFLTPSILELILEADILLEFDGIVRIPVFTKFLAESVLLIITFGLATILFSSVWFLRDSGIIYSNKKKVVNSNESIVFRSIGEWFQTILRSYTGIGAIITYIVIVQDFITRFIEDYGSPGNILNIPSLILWLGMPFYLTLSLIPAVIITDLIRKNRIKYIRSIGKKIGIKDSVNISFEFREEI
;
A
#
# COMPACT_ATOMS: atom_id res chain seq x y z
N MET A 1 16.84 46.24 1.27
CA MET A 1 16.71 45.13 2.25
C MET A 1 15.75 44.11 1.65
N PHE A 2 16.28 43.16 0.87
CA PHE A 2 15.46 42.15 0.20
C PHE A 2 15.04 41.09 1.22
N GLN A 3 13.74 41.01 1.53
CA GLN A 3 13.17 39.84 2.18
C GLN A 3 13.29 38.66 1.22
N GLU A 4 14.28 37.80 1.45
CA GLU A 4 14.24 36.43 0.94
C GLU A 4 12.99 35.76 1.50
N SER A 5 11.96 35.64 0.66
CA SER A 5 10.81 34.81 0.98
C SER A 5 11.32 33.39 1.19
N ARG A 6 11.24 32.91 2.44
CA ARG A 6 11.61 31.54 2.82
C ARG A 6 10.83 30.59 1.90
N LYS A 7 11.48 30.05 0.87
CA LYS A 7 10.90 29.05 -0.03
C LYS A 7 10.43 27.89 0.85
N LYS A 8 9.12 27.66 0.89
CA LYS A 8 8.53 26.58 1.69
C LYS A 8 9.20 25.24 1.31
N PRO A 9 9.52 24.36 2.27
CA PRO A 9 10.13 23.08 1.97
C PRO A 9 9.22 22.26 1.04
N ARG A 10 9.82 21.58 0.06
CA ARG A 10 9.11 20.81 -1.00
C ARG A 10 8.05 19.82 -0.46
N TYR A 11 8.26 19.29 0.75
CA TYR A 11 7.39 18.29 1.38
C TYR A 11 6.57 18.82 2.56
N TRP A 12 6.59 20.13 2.82
CA TRP A 12 5.96 20.73 4.01
C TRP A 12 4.47 20.38 4.16
N VAL A 13 3.73 20.43 3.05
CA VAL A 13 2.30 20.07 3.04
C VAL A 13 2.11 18.61 3.44
N LEU A 14 2.91 17.68 2.91
CA LEU A 14 2.82 16.26 3.25
C LEU A 14 3.16 16.02 4.73
N LEU A 15 4.16 16.71 5.27
CA LEU A 15 4.51 16.62 6.68
C LEU A 15 3.37 17.12 7.57
N ILE A 16 2.69 18.21 7.19
CA ILE A 16 1.49 18.69 7.91
C ILE A 16 0.40 17.61 7.91
N TRP A 17 0.11 16.99 6.76
CA TRP A 17 -0.87 15.90 6.69
C TRP A 17 -0.49 14.70 7.58
N PHE A 18 0.80 14.38 7.66
CA PHE A 18 1.29 13.32 8.54
C PHE A 18 1.17 13.69 10.02
N VAL A 19 1.41 14.95 10.40
CA VAL A 19 1.17 15.43 11.77
C VAL A 19 -0.32 15.35 12.12
N PHE A 20 -1.21 15.75 11.21
CA PHE A 20 -2.66 15.57 11.41
C PHE A 20 -3.05 14.10 11.57
N TYR A 21 -2.41 13.19 10.84
CA TYR A 21 -2.61 11.74 11.01
C TYR A 21 -2.21 11.26 12.42
N ILE A 22 -1.07 11.73 12.96
CA ILE A 22 -0.65 11.38 14.32
C ILE A 22 -1.65 11.91 15.34
N ILE A 23 -2.04 13.19 15.22
CA ILE A 23 -3.02 13.81 16.11
C ILE A 23 -4.36 13.07 16.05
N PHE A 24 -4.81 12.69 14.85
CA PHE A 24 -6.03 11.91 14.65
C PHE A 24 -5.99 10.61 15.45
N TRP A 25 -4.91 9.83 15.38
CA TRP A 25 -4.80 8.59 16.14
C TRP A 25 -4.74 8.80 17.64
N ILE A 26 -4.05 9.83 18.12
CA ILE A 26 -4.04 10.18 19.56
C ILE A 26 -5.47 10.47 20.04
N ILE A 27 -6.25 11.25 19.28
CA ILE A 27 -7.64 11.57 19.61
C ILE A 27 -8.51 10.31 19.57
N VAL A 28 -8.41 9.50 18.52
CA VAL A 28 -9.17 8.25 18.38
C VAL A 28 -8.89 7.31 19.54
N ILE A 29 -7.63 7.13 19.92
CA ILE A 29 -7.25 6.28 21.05
C ILE A 29 -7.83 6.83 22.36
N GLY A 30 -7.76 8.15 22.58
CA GLY A 30 -8.38 8.77 23.76
C GLY A 30 -9.90 8.58 23.82
N ILE A 31 -10.58 8.62 22.66
CA ILE A 31 -12.01 8.32 22.56
C ILE A 31 -12.29 6.85 22.87
N ILE A 32 -11.55 5.92 22.26
CA ILE A 32 -11.72 4.48 22.50
C ILE A 32 -11.47 4.16 23.98
N GLN A 33 -10.45 4.76 24.61
CA GLN A 33 -10.17 4.62 26.04
C GLN A 33 -11.26 5.26 26.94
N GLY A 34 -11.98 6.27 26.44
CA GLY A 34 -13.13 6.85 27.13
C GLY A 34 -14.37 5.94 27.07
N LEU A 35 -14.58 5.30 25.92
CA LEU A 35 -15.75 4.46 25.64
C LEU A 35 -15.62 3.02 26.15
N PHE A 36 -14.39 2.51 26.15
CA PHE A 36 -14.05 1.15 26.52
C PHE A 36 -12.91 1.25 27.53
N ARG A 37 -13.05 0.63 28.71
CA ARG A 37 -12.01 0.55 29.75
C ARG A 37 -12.02 -0.86 30.34
N PRO A 38 -11.10 -1.75 29.92
CA PRO A 38 -11.00 -3.06 30.51
C PRO A 38 -10.55 -2.92 31.98
N THR A 39 -11.04 -3.80 32.83
CA THR A 39 -10.72 -3.83 34.27
C THR A 39 -9.29 -4.28 34.55
N VAL A 40 -8.66 -4.97 33.59
CA VAL A 40 -7.28 -5.45 33.63
C VAL A 40 -6.58 -4.99 32.36
N PRO A 41 -5.26 -4.68 32.38
CA PRO A 41 -4.50 -4.42 31.16
C PRO A 41 -4.53 -5.65 30.24
N VAL A 42 -4.81 -5.42 28.97
CA VAL A 42 -5.02 -6.46 27.96
C VAL A 42 -4.11 -6.16 26.77
N ALA A 43 -3.23 -7.09 26.40
CA ALA A 43 -2.42 -7.03 25.19
C ALA A 43 -3.24 -7.48 23.98
N LEU A 44 -3.14 -6.80 22.84
CA LEU A 44 -3.88 -7.17 21.64
C LEU A 44 -3.20 -8.31 20.88
N SER A 45 -1.87 -8.29 20.77
CA SER A 45 -1.12 -9.28 20.02
C SER A 45 0.12 -9.78 20.76
N ARG A 46 0.52 -11.02 20.43
CA ARG A 46 1.79 -11.59 20.89
C ARG A 46 3.01 -10.98 20.19
N MET A 47 2.79 -10.19 19.13
CA MET A 47 3.84 -9.65 18.28
C MET A 47 4.41 -8.34 18.81
N VAL A 48 3.61 -7.57 19.55
CA VAL A 48 4.01 -6.28 20.10
C VAL A 48 4.24 -6.46 21.60
N PRO A 49 5.44 -6.14 22.12
CA PRO A 49 5.75 -6.33 23.54
C PRO A 49 5.14 -5.21 24.40
N LEU A 50 3.83 -4.99 24.29
CA LEU A 50 3.05 -4.01 25.04
C LEU A 50 1.88 -4.72 25.71
N ASN A 51 1.66 -4.40 26.99
CA ASN A 51 0.61 -5.04 27.80
C ASN A 51 -0.69 -4.23 27.85
N ASP A 52 -0.86 -3.26 26.94
CA ASP A 52 -2.00 -2.34 26.92
C ASP A 52 -2.48 -2.12 25.48
N LEU A 53 -3.75 -2.47 25.24
CA LEU A 53 -4.45 -2.38 23.96
C LEU A 53 -4.32 -0.99 23.31
N TYR A 54 -4.47 0.08 24.08
CA TYR A 54 -4.48 1.45 23.56
C TYR A 54 -3.08 1.88 23.11
N GLN A 55 -2.08 1.57 23.94
CA GLN A 55 -0.68 1.78 23.60
C GLN A 55 -0.28 0.96 22.37
N GLU A 56 -0.76 -0.28 22.28
CA GLU A 56 -0.47 -1.16 21.15
C GLU A 56 -1.08 -0.64 19.84
N ILE A 57 -2.36 -0.26 19.83
CA ILE A 57 -3.01 0.36 18.66
C ILE A 57 -2.26 1.63 18.25
N GLY A 58 -1.93 2.50 19.21
CA GLY A 58 -1.16 3.71 18.94
C GLY A 58 0.21 3.42 18.35
N PHE A 59 0.92 2.45 18.90
CA PHE A 59 2.22 2.04 18.41
C PHE A 59 2.14 1.46 17.00
N ILE A 60 1.13 0.63 16.71
CA ILE A 60 0.89 0.08 15.38
C ILE A 60 0.73 1.21 14.35
N PHE A 61 -0.23 2.11 14.54
CA PHE A 61 -0.56 3.12 13.54
C PHE A 61 0.48 4.25 13.45
N ILE A 62 0.99 4.74 14.58
CA ILE A 62 1.90 5.90 14.58
C ILE A 62 3.34 5.49 14.22
N VAL A 63 3.77 4.28 14.58
CA VAL A 63 5.17 3.85 14.45
C VAL A 63 5.33 2.68 13.48
N ILE A 64 4.67 1.56 13.72
CA ILE A 64 4.91 0.32 12.97
C ILE A 64 4.52 0.48 11.50
N LEU A 65 3.31 0.96 11.19
CA LEU A 65 2.85 1.05 9.79
C LEU A 65 3.71 2.00 8.95
N PRO A 66 4.03 3.24 9.39
CA PRO A 66 4.93 4.11 8.65
C PRO A 66 6.32 3.49 8.43
N LEU A 67 6.91 2.85 9.46
CA LEU A 67 8.20 2.20 9.34
C LEU A 67 8.15 0.99 8.39
N SER A 68 7.12 0.15 8.52
CA SER A 68 6.88 -1.02 7.67
C SER A 68 6.79 -0.61 6.20
N ALA A 69 6.13 0.51 5.88
CA ALA A 69 6.12 1.06 4.54
C ALA A 69 7.49 1.57 4.07
N VAL A 70 8.27 2.23 4.93
CA VAL A 70 9.64 2.65 4.58
C VAL A 70 10.52 1.44 4.27
N PHE A 71 10.50 0.43 5.13
CA PHE A 71 11.19 -0.84 4.89
C PHE A 71 10.70 -1.50 3.60
N GLY A 72 9.40 -1.48 3.35
CA GLY A 72 8.80 -2.03 2.15
C GLY A 72 9.31 -1.33 0.88
N VAL A 73 9.50 -0.01 0.89
CA VAL A 73 10.10 0.74 -0.22
C VAL A 73 11.56 0.31 -0.46
N CYS A 74 12.34 0.16 0.61
CA CYS A 74 13.74 -0.24 0.51
C CYS A 74 13.87 -1.67 -0.04
N ILE A 75 13.16 -2.63 0.55
CA ILE A 75 13.19 -4.04 0.16
C ILE A 75 12.59 -4.22 -1.25
N GLY A 76 11.39 -3.71 -1.47
CA GLY A 76 10.70 -3.83 -2.75
C GLY A 76 11.48 -3.19 -3.90
N GLY A 77 11.97 -1.97 -3.68
CA GLY A 77 12.70 -1.22 -4.70
C GLY A 77 14.09 -1.78 -5.02
N TYR A 78 14.88 -2.19 -4.02
CA TYR A 78 16.27 -2.58 -4.24
C TYR A 78 16.49 -4.09 -4.40
N LEU A 79 15.62 -4.92 -3.82
CA LEU A 79 15.73 -6.38 -3.90
C LEU A 79 14.72 -6.98 -4.88
N ILE A 80 13.44 -6.62 -4.74
CA ILE A 80 12.37 -7.24 -5.54
C ILE A 80 12.33 -6.69 -6.97
N THR A 81 12.56 -5.39 -7.18
CA THR A 81 12.57 -4.83 -8.54
C THR A 81 13.57 -5.51 -9.48
N PRO A 82 14.86 -5.68 -9.13
CA PRO A 82 15.80 -6.44 -9.95
C PRO A 82 15.32 -7.85 -10.26
N LEU A 83 14.77 -8.55 -9.26
CA LEU A 83 14.27 -9.91 -9.42
C LEU A 83 13.13 -9.97 -10.45
N ILE A 84 12.13 -9.08 -10.33
CA ILE A 84 11.01 -8.99 -11.28
C ILE A 84 11.54 -8.70 -12.69
N LEU A 85 12.51 -7.78 -12.83
CA LEU A 85 13.09 -7.46 -14.13
C LEU A 85 13.79 -8.67 -14.77
N ILE A 86 14.58 -9.41 -13.98
CA ILE A 86 15.28 -10.63 -14.42
C ILE A 86 14.27 -11.70 -14.85
N ILE A 87 13.25 -11.95 -14.02
CA ILE A 87 12.19 -12.93 -14.30
C ILE A 87 11.46 -12.54 -15.58
N HIS A 88 10.97 -11.31 -15.68
CA HIS A 88 10.25 -10.84 -16.86
C HIS A 88 11.10 -10.99 -18.13
N LYS A 89 12.38 -10.60 -18.08
CA LYS A 89 13.28 -10.79 -19.22
C LYS A 89 13.54 -12.27 -19.53
N LYS A 90 13.69 -13.13 -18.53
CA LYS A 90 13.91 -14.57 -18.75
C LYS A 90 12.72 -15.23 -19.46
N PHE A 91 11.49 -14.94 -19.03
CA PHE A 91 10.29 -15.57 -19.59
C PHE A 91 9.81 -14.93 -20.89
N PHE A 92 9.86 -13.60 -21.01
CA PHE A 92 9.35 -12.89 -22.18
C PHE A 92 10.44 -12.39 -23.15
N GLY A 93 11.72 -12.56 -22.80
CA GLY A 93 12.88 -12.01 -23.50
C GLY A 93 13.05 -12.46 -24.93
N LEU A 94 12.80 -13.75 -25.19
CA LEU A 94 13.16 -14.40 -26.45
C LEU A 94 12.46 -13.78 -27.66
N LYS A 95 11.25 -13.27 -27.49
CA LYS A 95 10.39 -12.75 -28.58
C LYS A 95 10.25 -11.23 -28.58
N LYS A 96 10.99 -10.51 -27.72
CA LYS A 96 10.82 -9.07 -27.50
C LYS A 96 12.16 -8.33 -27.56
N TYR A 97 12.14 -7.11 -28.08
CA TYR A 97 13.24 -6.15 -27.90
C TYR A 97 13.02 -5.38 -26.61
N TYR A 98 14.10 -5.02 -25.92
CA TYR A 98 14.07 -4.24 -24.69
C TYR A 98 14.93 -3.00 -24.87
N GLY A 99 14.45 -1.86 -24.37
CA GLY A 99 15.16 -0.60 -24.43
C GLY A 99 14.94 0.23 -23.19
N ILE A 100 15.75 1.27 -23.03
CA ILE A 100 15.60 2.27 -21.98
C ILE A 100 15.13 3.56 -22.65
N GLN A 101 13.92 4.00 -22.30
CA GLN A 101 13.41 5.31 -22.66
C GLN A 101 13.75 6.31 -21.54
N PRO A 102 14.50 7.38 -21.83
CA PRO A 102 14.67 8.46 -20.86
C PRO A 102 13.29 9.11 -20.61
N GLU A 103 12.91 9.22 -19.35
CA GLU A 103 11.64 9.80 -18.93
C GLU A 103 11.60 11.27 -19.35
N SER A 104 10.51 11.71 -20.00
CA SER A 104 10.24 13.13 -20.17
C SER A 104 10.01 13.74 -18.79
N SER A 105 10.56 14.92 -18.54
CA SER A 105 10.55 15.59 -17.23
C SER A 105 9.16 16.05 -16.76
N SER A 106 8.09 15.76 -17.51
CA SER A 106 6.77 16.35 -17.34
C SER A 106 5.86 15.65 -16.33
N ASP A 107 6.07 14.38 -16.01
CA ASP A 107 5.15 13.65 -15.13
C ASP A 107 5.52 13.79 -13.65
N LYS A 108 5.22 14.97 -13.11
CA LYS A 108 4.94 15.13 -11.67
C LYS A 108 3.59 14.49 -11.37
N THR A 109 3.48 13.17 -11.46
CA THR A 109 2.30 12.46 -10.94
C THR A 109 2.12 12.88 -9.49
N ARG A 110 0.90 13.29 -9.09
CA ARG A 110 0.60 13.69 -7.70
C ARG A 110 1.13 12.62 -6.75
N ILE A 111 2.14 12.95 -5.97
CA ILE A 111 2.92 12.03 -5.12
C ILE A 111 2.01 11.13 -4.25
N MET A 112 0.88 11.66 -3.79
CA MET A 112 -0.13 10.95 -3.00
C MET A 112 -0.93 9.87 -3.76
N THR A 113 -1.10 9.95 -5.08
CA THR A 113 -1.86 8.92 -5.83
C THR A 113 -1.08 7.60 -5.92
N LYS A 114 0.22 7.61 -5.61
CA LYS A 114 1.01 6.40 -5.42
C LYS A 114 0.65 5.69 -4.11
N ALA A 115 0.20 6.39 -3.07
CA ALA A 115 -0.05 5.82 -1.75
C ALA A 115 -1.39 5.06 -1.64
N PHE A 116 -2.41 5.45 -2.40
CA PHE A 116 -3.76 4.90 -2.23
C PHE A 116 -3.88 3.41 -2.57
N PHE A 117 -3.30 2.95 -3.68
CA PHE A 117 -3.40 1.55 -4.09
C PHE A 117 -2.67 0.57 -3.14
N PRO A 118 -1.42 0.80 -2.71
CA PRO A 118 -0.78 -0.05 -1.70
C PRO A 118 -1.63 -0.26 -0.45
N VAL A 119 -2.34 0.78 0.00
CA VAL A 119 -3.22 0.72 1.16
C VAL A 119 -4.40 -0.22 0.92
N LEU A 120 -5.09 -0.06 -0.21
CA LEU A 120 -6.18 -0.96 -0.58
C LEU A 120 -5.72 -2.43 -0.64
N MET A 121 -4.49 -2.66 -1.10
CA MET A 121 -3.90 -4.00 -1.14
C MET A 121 -3.63 -4.53 0.26
N ALA A 122 -3.10 -3.69 1.16
CA ALA A 122 -2.84 -4.06 2.54
C ALA A 122 -4.13 -4.44 3.28
N ILE A 123 -5.20 -3.66 3.09
CA ILE A 123 -6.53 -3.95 3.65
C ILE A 123 -7.03 -5.29 3.11
N ASN A 124 -7.07 -5.45 1.79
CA ASN A 124 -7.54 -6.69 1.16
C ASN A 124 -6.73 -7.92 1.63
N LEU A 125 -5.39 -7.83 1.65
CA LEU A 125 -4.55 -8.90 2.18
C LEU A 125 -4.83 -9.17 3.66
N SER A 126 -5.05 -8.14 4.49
CA SER A 126 -5.36 -8.33 5.91
C SER A 126 -6.67 -9.09 6.09
N SER A 127 -7.72 -8.72 5.34
CA SER A 127 -9.00 -9.42 5.40
C SER A 127 -8.92 -10.83 4.82
N LEU A 128 -8.08 -11.08 3.81
CA LEU A 128 -7.85 -12.41 3.25
C LEU A 128 -7.10 -13.33 4.22
N PHE A 129 -6.16 -12.79 4.99
CA PHE A 129 -5.44 -13.51 6.04
C PHE A 129 -6.19 -13.59 7.37
N LEU A 130 -7.38 -13.02 7.45
CA LEU A 130 -8.23 -13.08 8.64
C LEU A 130 -8.90 -14.45 8.76
N THR A 131 -8.10 -15.50 9.00
CA THR A 131 -8.56 -16.88 9.22
C THR A 131 -8.37 -17.29 10.68
N PRO A 132 -9.19 -18.21 11.23
CA PRO A 132 -9.09 -18.64 12.63
C PRO A 132 -7.68 -19.07 13.04
N SER A 133 -7.01 -19.87 12.22
CA SER A 133 -5.65 -20.35 12.51
C SER A 133 -4.60 -19.22 12.56
N ILE A 134 -4.76 -18.18 11.74
CA ILE A 134 -3.86 -17.02 11.76
C ILE A 134 -4.16 -16.15 12.97
N LEU A 135 -5.43 -16.00 13.36
CA LEU A 135 -5.83 -15.27 14.56
C LEU A 135 -5.25 -15.90 15.83
N GLU A 136 -5.35 -17.22 15.99
CA GLU A 136 -4.78 -17.96 17.12
C GLU A 136 -3.25 -17.82 17.24
N LEU A 137 -2.57 -17.66 16.10
CA LEU A 137 -1.12 -17.49 16.05
C LEU A 137 -0.71 -16.09 16.50
N ILE A 138 -1.44 -15.07 16.07
CA ILE A 138 -1.03 -13.67 16.15
C ILE A 138 -1.57 -13.00 17.42
N LEU A 139 -2.78 -13.36 17.81
CA LEU A 139 -3.46 -12.77 18.95
C LEU A 139 -3.16 -13.54 20.22
N GLU A 140 -3.20 -12.83 21.34
CA GLU A 140 -3.11 -13.44 22.67
C GLU A 140 -4.48 -14.02 23.06
N ALA A 141 -4.82 -15.10 22.34
CA ALA A 141 -5.94 -16.04 22.30
C ALA A 141 -7.26 -15.93 23.11
N ASP A 142 -7.46 -15.13 24.17
CA ASP A 142 -8.74 -15.17 24.93
C ASP A 142 -9.62 -13.91 24.76
N ILE A 143 -9.03 -12.83 24.29
CA ILE A 143 -9.63 -11.49 24.35
C ILE A 143 -10.70 -11.28 23.27
N LEU A 144 -10.51 -11.78 22.05
CA LEU A 144 -11.53 -11.67 21.01
C LEU A 144 -12.73 -12.57 21.29
N LEU A 145 -12.51 -13.73 21.92
CA LEU A 145 -13.57 -14.64 22.33
C LEU A 145 -14.40 -14.05 23.49
N GLU A 146 -13.74 -13.38 24.44
CA GLU A 146 -14.43 -12.60 25.47
C GLU A 146 -15.18 -11.38 24.89
N PHE A 147 -14.61 -10.68 23.89
CA PHE A 147 -15.27 -9.53 23.25
C PHE A 147 -16.46 -9.90 22.37
N ASP A 148 -16.39 -11.02 21.65
CA ASP A 148 -17.51 -11.51 20.84
C ASP A 148 -18.59 -12.16 21.72
N GLY A 149 -18.19 -12.88 22.78
CA GLY A 149 -19.10 -13.59 23.68
C GLY A 149 -19.80 -12.71 24.73
N ILE A 150 -19.10 -11.78 25.36
CA ILE A 150 -19.60 -11.01 26.51
C ILE A 150 -20.09 -9.61 26.08
N VAL A 151 -19.38 -8.96 25.16
CA VAL A 151 -19.63 -7.55 24.80
C VAL A 151 -20.37 -7.38 23.46
N ARG A 152 -20.38 -8.43 22.61
CA ARG A 152 -21.05 -8.48 21.29
C ARG A 152 -20.65 -7.30 20.37
N ILE A 153 -19.34 -7.07 20.19
CA ILE A 153 -18.82 -6.02 19.27
C ILE A 153 -18.00 -6.63 18.10
N PRO A 154 -18.61 -7.47 17.25
CA PRO A 154 -17.88 -8.25 16.24
C PRO A 154 -17.12 -7.38 15.23
N VAL A 155 -17.62 -6.18 14.93
CA VAL A 155 -17.01 -5.25 13.97
C VAL A 155 -15.72 -4.66 14.54
N PHE A 156 -15.73 -4.31 15.83
CA PHE A 156 -14.55 -3.80 16.51
C PHE A 156 -13.49 -4.89 16.67
N THR A 157 -13.90 -6.09 17.08
CA THR A 157 -13.06 -7.29 17.15
C THR A 157 -12.36 -7.56 15.81
N LYS A 158 -13.10 -7.51 14.70
CA LYS A 158 -12.57 -7.66 13.34
C LYS A 158 -11.59 -6.54 12.98
N PHE A 159 -11.94 -5.30 13.26
CA PHE A 159 -11.07 -4.14 13.03
C PHE A 159 -9.75 -4.26 13.81
N LEU A 160 -9.79 -4.69 15.08
CA LEU A 160 -8.61 -4.90 15.90
C LEU A 160 -7.73 -6.02 15.34
N ALA A 161 -8.32 -7.15 14.98
CA ALA A 161 -7.61 -8.26 14.37
C ALA A 161 -6.93 -7.89 13.05
N GLU A 162 -7.64 -7.18 12.18
CA GLU A 162 -7.07 -6.64 10.93
C GLU A 162 -5.96 -5.63 11.21
N SER A 163 -6.09 -4.80 12.25
CA SER A 163 -5.06 -3.83 12.64
C SER A 163 -3.74 -4.50 13.00
N VAL A 164 -3.77 -5.67 13.65
CA VAL A 164 -2.56 -6.45 13.90
C VAL A 164 -2.00 -7.03 12.61
N LEU A 165 -2.86 -7.58 11.74
CA LEU A 165 -2.42 -8.11 10.44
C LEU A 165 -1.82 -7.03 9.52
N LEU A 166 -2.29 -5.78 9.62
CA LEU A 166 -1.74 -4.65 8.88
C LEU A 166 -0.25 -4.43 9.14
N ILE A 167 0.29 -4.82 10.31
CA ILE A 167 1.74 -4.76 10.59
C ILE A 167 2.55 -5.42 9.46
N ILE A 168 2.07 -6.58 9.00
CA ILE A 168 2.72 -7.41 7.97
C ILE A 168 2.21 -7.01 6.58
N THR A 169 0.89 -6.95 6.39
CA THR A 169 0.32 -6.77 5.05
C THR A 169 0.60 -5.39 4.46
N PHE A 170 0.77 -4.36 5.30
CA PHE A 170 1.13 -3.01 4.85
C PHE A 170 2.55 -2.95 4.27
N GLY A 171 3.49 -3.62 4.92
CA GLY A 171 4.85 -3.80 4.43
C GLY A 171 4.87 -4.58 3.13
N LEU A 172 4.20 -5.74 3.08
CA LEU A 172 4.11 -6.58 1.87
C LEU A 172 3.50 -5.84 0.68
N ALA A 173 2.38 -5.14 0.89
CA ALA A 173 1.77 -4.33 -0.16
C ALA A 173 2.73 -3.24 -0.66
N THR A 174 3.45 -2.59 0.25
CA THR A 174 4.44 -1.57 -0.11
C THR A 174 5.64 -2.16 -0.86
N ILE A 175 6.09 -3.36 -0.51
CA ILE A 175 7.12 -4.10 -1.25
C ILE A 175 6.70 -4.31 -2.71
N LEU A 176 5.49 -4.81 -2.93
CA LEU A 176 4.97 -5.06 -4.28
C LEU A 176 4.85 -3.76 -5.09
N PHE A 177 4.19 -2.75 -4.55
CA PHE A 177 3.98 -1.50 -5.29
C PHE A 177 5.25 -0.68 -5.50
N SER A 178 6.13 -0.58 -4.50
CA SER A 178 7.41 0.10 -4.66
C SER A 178 8.27 -0.56 -5.72
N SER A 179 8.25 -1.89 -5.81
CA SER A 179 9.02 -2.60 -6.82
C SER A 179 8.61 -2.19 -8.24
N VAL A 180 7.31 -2.00 -8.45
CA VAL A 180 6.72 -1.54 -9.71
C VAL A 180 7.00 -0.07 -9.98
N TRP A 181 6.96 0.79 -8.96
CA TRP A 181 7.32 2.20 -9.11
C TRP A 181 8.77 2.35 -9.58
N PHE A 182 9.68 1.56 -9.04
CA PHE A 182 11.09 1.57 -9.44
C PHE A 182 11.27 1.10 -10.88
N LEU A 183 10.56 0.06 -11.32
CA LEU A 183 10.55 -0.37 -12.72
C LEU A 183 10.04 0.72 -13.65
N ARG A 184 8.92 1.35 -13.27
CA ARG A 184 8.28 2.39 -14.08
C ARG A 184 9.19 3.60 -14.24
N ASP A 185 9.70 4.10 -13.12
CA ASP A 185 10.62 5.25 -13.12
C ASP A 185 11.93 4.94 -13.85
N SER A 186 12.33 3.66 -13.96
CA SER A 186 13.54 3.29 -14.72
C SER A 186 13.38 3.46 -16.24
N GLY A 187 12.16 3.55 -16.76
CA GLY A 187 11.87 3.74 -18.18
C GLY A 187 12.22 2.52 -19.05
N ILE A 188 12.27 1.32 -18.47
CA ILE A 188 12.54 0.10 -19.23
C ILE A 188 11.27 -0.31 -19.99
N ILE A 189 11.37 -0.30 -21.31
CA ILE A 189 10.30 -0.64 -22.24
C ILE A 189 10.62 -1.93 -22.99
N TYR A 190 9.59 -2.61 -23.47
CA TYR A 190 9.72 -3.72 -24.40
C TYR A 190 8.85 -3.54 -25.64
N SER A 191 9.25 -4.18 -26.74
CA SER A 191 8.51 -4.22 -27.99
C SER A 191 8.45 -5.63 -28.57
N ASN A 192 7.32 -6.00 -29.16
CA ASN A 192 7.14 -7.26 -29.90
C ASN A 192 7.66 -7.18 -31.36
N LYS A 193 8.42 -6.15 -31.75
CA LYS A 193 8.90 -5.97 -33.13
C LYS A 193 9.55 -7.24 -33.74
N LYS A 194 10.28 -8.07 -32.98
CA LYS A 194 10.81 -9.37 -33.47
C LYS A 194 9.71 -10.32 -33.97
N LYS A 195 8.57 -10.34 -33.29
CA LYS A 195 7.44 -11.22 -33.60
C LYS A 195 6.63 -10.66 -34.77
N VAL A 196 6.48 -9.34 -34.85
CA VAL A 196 5.74 -8.64 -35.92
C VAL A 196 6.42 -8.79 -37.28
N VAL A 197 7.75 -8.88 -37.36
CA VAL A 197 8.43 -9.13 -38.65
C VAL A 197 7.93 -10.42 -39.33
N ASN A 198 7.46 -11.39 -38.54
CA ASN A 198 6.98 -12.68 -39.02
C ASN A 198 5.47 -12.90 -38.78
N SER A 199 4.68 -11.86 -38.45
CA SER A 199 3.24 -11.98 -38.18
C SER A 199 2.48 -10.70 -38.49
N ASN A 200 1.18 -10.79 -38.80
CA ASN A 200 0.29 -9.63 -38.99
C ASN A 200 -0.09 -8.93 -37.66
N GLU A 201 0.69 -9.10 -36.60
CA GLU A 201 0.43 -8.45 -35.32
C GLU A 201 0.88 -6.99 -35.37
N SER A 202 0.19 -6.11 -34.66
CA SER A 202 0.61 -4.72 -34.50
C SER A 202 1.85 -4.61 -33.61
N ILE A 203 2.71 -3.61 -33.90
CA ILE A 203 3.84 -3.30 -33.02
C ILE A 203 3.31 -2.66 -31.75
N VAL A 204 3.60 -3.28 -30.61
CA VAL A 204 3.25 -2.80 -29.29
C VAL A 204 4.52 -2.36 -28.57
N PHE A 205 4.52 -1.14 -28.07
CA PHE A 205 5.52 -0.64 -27.13
C PHE A 205 4.88 -0.53 -25.75
N ARG A 206 5.54 -1.08 -24.72
CA ARG A 206 5.00 -1.02 -23.35
C ARG A 206 6.10 -0.89 -22.32
N SER A 207 5.88 -0.04 -21.31
CA SER A 207 6.72 -0.01 -20.11
C SER A 207 6.46 -1.24 -19.24
N ILE A 208 7.52 -1.91 -18.79
CA ILE A 208 7.41 -3.05 -17.89
C ILE A 208 6.73 -2.61 -16.59
N GLY A 209 7.14 -1.46 -16.05
CA GLY A 209 6.59 -0.92 -14.82
C GLY A 209 5.11 -0.55 -14.96
N GLU A 210 4.70 0.06 -16.07
CA GLU A 210 3.27 0.36 -16.30
C GLU A 210 2.43 -0.90 -16.42
N TRP A 211 2.96 -1.93 -17.09
CA TRP A 211 2.26 -3.21 -17.23
C TRP A 211 1.96 -3.85 -15.88
N PHE A 212 2.98 -3.99 -15.01
CA PHE A 212 2.77 -4.49 -13.66
C PHE A 212 1.91 -3.56 -12.80
N GLN A 213 2.02 -2.24 -13.00
CA GLN A 213 1.20 -1.27 -12.28
C GLN A 213 -0.28 -1.44 -12.58
N THR A 214 -0.64 -1.65 -13.85
CA THR A 214 -2.02 -1.90 -14.25
C THR A 214 -2.53 -3.18 -13.58
N ILE A 215 -1.75 -4.28 -13.63
CA ILE A 215 -2.15 -5.55 -12.99
C ILE A 215 -2.38 -5.37 -11.49
N LEU A 216 -1.41 -4.80 -10.77
CA LEU A 216 -1.53 -4.60 -9.33
C LEU A 216 -2.69 -3.68 -8.96
N ARG A 217 -2.88 -2.57 -9.69
CA ARG A 217 -4.00 -1.64 -9.45
C ARG A 217 -5.35 -2.29 -9.70
N SER A 218 -5.49 -3.07 -10.77
CA SER A 218 -6.73 -3.79 -11.08
C SER A 218 -7.04 -4.84 -10.02
N TYR A 219 -6.08 -5.69 -9.65
CA TYR A 219 -6.25 -6.68 -8.60
C TYR A 219 -6.67 -6.03 -7.28
N THR A 220 -5.93 -4.98 -6.91
CA THR A 220 -6.16 -4.28 -5.64
C THR A 220 -7.51 -3.56 -5.60
N GLY A 221 -7.89 -2.89 -6.69
CA GLY A 221 -9.16 -2.17 -6.78
C GLY A 221 -10.35 -3.12 -6.71
N ILE A 222 -10.35 -4.18 -7.51
CA ILE A 222 -11.42 -5.19 -7.52
C ILE A 222 -11.48 -5.91 -6.17
N GLY A 223 -10.32 -6.33 -5.65
CA GLY A 223 -10.24 -7.04 -4.38
C GLY A 223 -10.72 -6.18 -3.21
N ALA A 224 -10.35 -4.90 -3.15
CA ALA A 224 -10.87 -3.98 -2.15
C ALA A 224 -12.40 -3.82 -2.26
N ILE A 225 -12.96 -3.67 -3.46
CA ILE A 225 -14.42 -3.61 -3.62
C ILE A 225 -15.09 -4.86 -3.02
N ILE A 226 -14.56 -6.05 -3.31
CA ILE A 226 -15.07 -7.30 -2.75
C ILE A 226 -14.95 -7.32 -1.22
N THR A 227 -13.79 -6.96 -0.67
CA THR A 227 -13.56 -6.87 0.79
C THR A 227 -14.59 -5.95 1.47
N TYR A 228 -14.84 -4.77 0.90
CA TYR A 228 -15.81 -3.82 1.43
C TYR A 228 -17.24 -4.34 1.37
N ILE A 229 -17.63 -4.99 0.26
CA ILE A 229 -18.95 -5.60 0.14
C ILE A 229 -19.15 -6.66 1.22
N VAL A 230 -18.17 -7.57 1.39
CA VAL A 230 -18.24 -8.64 2.40
C VAL A 230 -18.38 -8.06 3.79
N ILE A 231 -17.66 -6.98 4.11
CA ILE A 231 -17.68 -6.38 5.45
C ILE A 231 -18.97 -5.62 5.70
N VAL A 232 -19.49 -4.90 4.71
CA VAL A 232 -20.80 -4.24 4.82
C VAL A 232 -21.91 -5.28 4.96
N GLN A 233 -21.85 -6.39 4.23
CA GLN A 233 -22.82 -7.49 4.37
C GLN A 233 -22.76 -8.14 5.75
N ASP A 234 -21.56 -8.52 6.22
CA ASP A 234 -21.32 -9.09 7.55
C ASP A 234 -21.81 -8.13 8.65
N PHE A 235 -21.57 -6.83 8.49
CA PHE A 235 -22.11 -5.80 9.37
C PHE A 235 -23.65 -5.79 9.36
N ILE A 236 -24.29 -5.70 8.19
CA ILE A 236 -25.74 -5.58 8.07
C ILE A 236 -26.42 -6.83 8.64
N THR A 237 -25.95 -8.02 8.30
CA THR A 237 -26.54 -9.28 8.77
C THR A 237 -26.45 -9.39 10.29
N ARG A 238 -25.27 -9.18 10.88
CA ARG A 238 -25.10 -9.25 12.33
C ARG A 238 -25.82 -8.13 13.07
N PHE A 239 -25.82 -6.92 12.52
CA PHE A 239 -26.52 -5.78 13.10
C PHE A 239 -28.05 -5.99 13.15
N ILE A 240 -28.62 -6.61 12.10
CA ILE A 240 -30.04 -6.98 12.07
C ILE A 240 -30.34 -8.10 13.08
N GLU A 241 -29.47 -9.11 13.18
CA GLU A 241 -29.64 -10.26 14.08
C GLU A 241 -29.52 -9.90 15.56
N ASP A 242 -28.65 -8.95 15.92
CA ASP A 242 -28.38 -8.54 17.31
C ASP A 242 -29.09 -7.25 17.74
N TYR A 243 -30.09 -6.77 16.99
CA TYR A 243 -30.76 -5.48 17.22
C TYR A 243 -31.44 -5.42 18.60
N GLY A 244 -30.73 -4.85 19.59
CA GLY A 244 -31.18 -4.75 20.99
C GLY A 244 -30.06 -4.83 22.03
N SER A 245 -28.85 -5.27 21.64
CA SER A 245 -27.71 -5.40 22.55
C SER A 245 -26.94 -4.08 22.75
N PRO A 246 -26.45 -3.75 23.97
CA PRO A 246 -25.66 -2.54 24.24
C PRO A 246 -24.40 -2.39 23.36
N GLY A 247 -23.79 -3.50 22.93
CA GLY A 247 -22.64 -3.54 22.02
C GLY A 247 -22.89 -2.91 20.64
N ASN A 248 -24.16 -2.78 20.23
CA ASN A 248 -24.53 -2.17 18.94
C ASN A 248 -24.14 -0.70 18.81
N ILE A 249 -24.02 0.03 19.93
CA ILE A 249 -23.64 1.45 19.91
C ILE A 249 -22.16 1.59 19.48
N LEU A 250 -21.30 0.65 19.84
CA LEU A 250 -19.88 0.66 19.47
C LEU A 250 -19.62 0.14 18.04
N ASN A 251 -20.59 -0.55 17.44
CA ASN A 251 -20.51 -1.01 16.05
C ASN A 251 -20.55 0.16 15.05
N ILE A 252 -21.26 1.26 15.34
CA ILE A 252 -21.34 2.43 14.43
C ILE A 252 -19.98 3.17 14.34
N PRO A 253 -19.34 3.60 15.44
CA PRO A 253 -17.99 4.18 15.38
C PRO A 253 -16.97 3.22 14.76
N SER A 254 -17.07 1.92 15.03
CA SER A 254 -16.19 0.90 14.46
C SER A 254 -16.33 0.80 12.95
N LEU A 255 -17.57 0.85 12.43
CA LEU A 255 -17.82 0.88 11.00
C LEU A 255 -17.25 2.16 10.36
N ILE A 256 -17.38 3.32 11.01
CA ILE A 256 -16.80 4.58 10.51
C ILE A 256 -15.28 4.48 10.46
N LEU A 257 -14.64 3.98 11.52
CA LEU A 257 -13.19 3.75 11.55
C LEU A 257 -12.77 2.78 10.45
N TRP A 258 -13.53 1.71 10.22
CA TRP A 258 -13.22 0.72 9.20
C TRP A 258 -13.39 1.27 7.78
N LEU A 259 -14.50 1.95 7.49
CA LEU A 259 -14.72 2.59 6.18
C LEU A 259 -13.70 3.72 5.91
N GLY A 260 -13.23 4.37 6.98
CA GLY A 260 -12.17 5.38 6.91
C GLY A 260 -10.76 4.82 6.64
N MET A 261 -10.54 3.50 6.79
CA MET A 261 -9.25 2.82 6.63
C MET A 261 -8.39 3.33 5.48
N PRO A 262 -8.90 3.41 4.24
CA PRO A 262 -8.07 3.74 3.09
C PRO A 262 -7.49 5.14 3.19
N PHE A 263 -8.22 6.07 3.82
CA PHE A 263 -7.84 7.47 3.89
C PHE A 263 -6.73 7.69 4.91
N TYR A 264 -6.90 7.23 6.14
CA TYR A 264 -5.86 7.43 7.15
C TYR A 264 -4.63 6.55 6.90
N LEU A 265 -4.79 5.32 6.39
CA LEU A 265 -3.64 4.49 6.00
C LEU A 265 -2.88 5.09 4.81
N THR A 266 -3.54 5.83 3.92
CA THR A 266 -2.84 6.59 2.87
C THR A 266 -1.93 7.66 3.47
N LEU A 267 -2.31 8.26 4.61
CA LEU A 267 -1.46 9.23 5.31
C LEU A 267 -0.27 8.55 6.00
N SER A 268 -0.41 7.32 6.49
CA SER A 268 0.71 6.58 7.10
C SER A 268 1.82 6.23 6.09
N LEU A 269 1.51 6.20 4.80
CA LEU A 269 2.48 6.02 3.70
C LEU A 269 3.33 7.26 3.38
N ILE A 270 2.99 8.43 3.93
CA ILE A 270 3.68 9.69 3.59
C ILE A 270 5.20 9.59 3.76
N PRO A 271 5.76 9.06 4.87
CA PRO A 271 7.21 8.93 5.02
C PRO A 271 7.85 8.09 3.92
N ALA A 272 7.26 6.95 3.58
CA ALA A 272 7.75 6.06 2.53
C ALA A 272 7.70 6.71 1.15
N VAL A 273 6.66 7.50 0.88
CA VAL A 273 6.49 8.23 -0.37
C VAL A 273 7.49 9.39 -0.50
N ILE A 274 7.78 10.11 0.59
CA ILE A 274 8.84 11.13 0.63
C ILE A 274 10.20 10.48 0.33
N ILE A 275 10.52 9.37 1.03
CA ILE A 275 11.76 8.62 0.80
C ILE A 275 11.86 8.15 -0.65
N THR A 276 10.77 7.65 -1.21
CA THR A 276 10.67 7.27 -2.62
C THR A 276 11.03 8.45 -3.53
N ASP A 277 10.54 9.67 -3.29
CA ASP A 277 10.92 10.81 -4.14
C ASP A 277 12.41 11.21 -3.96
N LEU A 278 12.92 11.17 -2.72
CA LEU A 278 14.32 11.52 -2.41
C LEU A 278 15.33 10.61 -3.10
N ILE A 279 15.06 9.29 -3.12
CA ILE A 279 15.98 8.30 -3.72
C ILE A 279 15.78 8.12 -5.24
N ARG A 280 14.91 8.91 -5.88
CA ARG A 280 14.53 8.73 -7.29
C ARG A 280 15.73 8.63 -8.25
N LYS A 281 16.71 9.52 -8.13
CA LYS A 281 17.89 9.48 -9.01
C LYS A 281 18.70 8.19 -8.81
N ASN A 282 18.92 7.80 -7.56
CA ASN A 282 19.72 6.64 -7.20
C ASN A 282 19.04 5.34 -7.66
N ARG A 283 17.73 5.19 -7.44
CA ARG A 283 17.00 3.99 -7.87
C ARG A 283 16.97 3.82 -9.39
N ILE A 284 16.78 4.91 -10.15
CA ILE A 284 16.76 4.84 -11.62
C ILE A 284 18.12 4.37 -12.13
N LYS A 285 19.21 4.94 -11.61
CA LYS A 285 20.57 4.53 -11.96
C LYS A 285 20.82 3.06 -11.62
N TYR A 286 20.40 2.63 -10.43
CA TYR A 286 20.56 1.24 -9.98
C TYR A 286 19.82 0.24 -10.88
N ILE A 287 18.52 0.43 -11.11
CA ILE A 287 17.72 -0.49 -11.94
C ILE A 287 18.19 -0.51 -13.38
N ARG A 288 18.57 0.64 -13.95
CA ARG A 288 19.18 0.68 -15.29
C ARG A 288 20.52 -0.04 -15.35
N SER A 289 21.34 0.02 -14.31
CA SER A 289 22.60 -0.73 -14.23
C SER A 289 22.33 -2.24 -14.27
N ILE A 290 21.36 -2.73 -13.49
CA ILE A 290 20.93 -4.13 -13.55
C ILE A 290 20.39 -4.49 -14.94
N GLY A 291 19.53 -3.65 -15.52
CA GLY A 291 19.01 -3.82 -16.87
C GLY A 291 20.13 -3.98 -17.91
N LYS A 292 21.17 -3.15 -17.84
CA LYS A 292 22.35 -3.26 -18.71
C LYS A 292 23.10 -4.57 -18.51
N LYS A 293 23.28 -5.03 -17.26
CA LYS A 293 23.93 -6.32 -16.95
C LYS A 293 23.20 -7.50 -17.56
N ILE A 294 21.87 -7.48 -17.58
CA ILE A 294 21.06 -8.54 -18.21
C ILE A 294 20.89 -8.34 -19.71
N GLY A 295 21.54 -7.34 -20.34
CA GLY A 295 21.56 -7.12 -21.79
C GLY A 295 20.47 -6.18 -22.32
N ILE A 296 19.97 -5.23 -21.53
CA ILE A 296 19.11 -4.13 -22.00
C ILE A 296 20.03 -2.92 -22.20
N LYS A 297 20.56 -2.76 -23.42
CA LYS A 297 21.60 -1.76 -23.72
C LYS A 297 21.10 -0.59 -24.59
N ASP A 298 20.03 -0.81 -25.34
CA ASP A 298 19.58 0.16 -26.34
C ASP A 298 18.83 1.31 -25.69
N SER A 299 19.31 2.54 -25.92
CA SER A 299 18.49 3.74 -25.68
C SER A 299 17.48 3.84 -26.81
N VAL A 300 16.20 3.89 -26.47
CA VAL A 300 15.12 3.96 -27.45
C VAL A 300 14.39 5.28 -27.26
N ASN A 301 14.26 6.05 -28.33
CA ASN A 301 13.38 7.21 -28.38
C ASN A 301 12.19 6.85 -29.27
N ILE A 302 10.97 6.95 -28.73
CA ILE A 302 9.73 6.71 -29.48
C ILE A 302 9.16 8.08 -29.82
N SER A 303 9.31 8.50 -31.08
CA SER A 303 8.64 9.68 -31.62
C SER A 303 7.60 9.23 -32.65
N PHE A 304 6.37 9.75 -32.52
CA PHE A 304 5.37 9.67 -33.56
C PHE A 304 5.41 10.99 -34.33
N GLU A 305 5.89 10.96 -35.57
CA GLU A 305 5.73 12.07 -36.50
C GLU A 305 4.40 11.85 -37.23
N PHE A 306 3.40 12.65 -36.89
CA PHE A 306 2.21 12.76 -37.72
C PHE A 306 2.61 13.54 -38.96
N ARG A 307 2.63 12.88 -40.12
CA ARG A 307 2.67 13.61 -41.39
C ARG A 307 1.34 14.32 -41.52
N GLU A 308 1.36 15.66 -41.52
CA GLU A 308 0.26 16.43 -42.06
C GLU A 308 0.17 16.06 -43.54
N GLU A 309 -0.87 15.31 -43.90
CA GLU A 309 -1.24 15.12 -45.30
C GLU A 309 -1.68 16.50 -45.83
N ILE A 310 -0.91 17.02 -46.79
CA ILE A 310 -1.23 18.21 -47.59
C ILE A 310 -2.27 17.83 -48.64
#